data_AF-A0A3M1DAM8-F1
#
_entry.id   AF-A0A3M1DAM8-F1
#
_cell.length_a   1.000
_cell.length_b   1.000
_cell.length_c   1.000
_cell.angle_alpha   90.00
_cell.angle_beta   90.00
_cell.angle_gamma   90.00
#
_symmetry.space_group_name_H-M   'P 1'
#
loop_
_entity.id
_entity.type
_entity.pdbx_description
1 polymer ?
#
loop_
_entity_poly.entity_id
_entity_poly.type
_entity_poly.pdbx_seq_one_letter_code
_entity_poly.pdbx_strand_id
1 'polypeptide(L)'
;DVPFTFEWRVYGPYYVDAQGGSAWDSIRTKFVKEVFRRNNGEIIPLGEGRFYTVCDTMPVPVGTDSVTLIVTCDTVWVDTIQYSTDEGRRDTLLDVNAPAFLANPAYNKIALSSTETGKTWVSDSSSIFYNLFAHDPSDTTAIANFIIWVRARDPVDSTIVDPTPAFAPITVIEPKFERDMGVVQAASVFCLNCVRTEFIKDYWRTAIQNWRPESNYVDSCDFLDVRTPWGYILPLTFLLSHKVVIVQSDNAATGALNLIAGNLAEAVGSGVNAWVMSRAPFIGGEVTEPNFDPAPYISPVFQSFFGVSSVVFSGWDWWVRMAPLVGGTSRRIEDFIGATSENPSLWPHLPIDTANLHARYAWDFSHPWIDTIAALPEVDYLIPAANTEVMYRYASRYGTSHFLGEQYSFEGKPVAVRVQTPVFRTVFWMFTPYAFDDSLMQPVINSVLDWLHDSTSSSLPSNPGYKALNRVEADNSLSMDRGE
;
A
#
# COMPACT_ATOMS: atom_id res chain seq x y z
N ASP A 1 2.58 -40.50 -16.39
CA ASP A 1 1.81 -39.60 -15.50
C ASP A 1 1.47 -38.34 -16.23
N VAL A 2 0.19 -38.16 -16.57
CA VAL A 2 -0.31 -36.87 -17.06
C VAL A 2 -0.71 -36.09 -15.81
N PRO A 3 -0.20 -34.86 -15.60
CA PRO A 3 -0.55 -34.08 -14.42
C PRO A 3 -2.03 -33.66 -14.46
N PHE A 4 -2.64 -33.51 -13.28
CA PHE A 4 -3.97 -32.91 -13.15
C PHE A 4 -4.03 -31.55 -13.84
N THR A 5 -5.19 -31.26 -14.45
CA THR A 5 -5.46 -29.95 -15.03
C THR A 5 -6.24 -29.11 -14.03
N PHE A 6 -5.80 -27.88 -13.79
CA PHE A 6 -6.49 -26.94 -12.92
C PHE A 6 -7.35 -26.00 -13.75
N GLU A 7 -8.55 -25.75 -13.26
CA GLU A 7 -9.43 -24.73 -13.81
C GLU A 7 -9.88 -23.78 -12.72
N TRP A 8 -10.09 -22.52 -13.09
CA TRP A 8 -10.54 -21.52 -12.15
C TRP A 8 -11.62 -20.61 -12.70
N ARG A 9 -12.34 -19.99 -11.76
CA ARG A 9 -13.33 -18.94 -11.96
C ARG A 9 -13.19 -17.89 -10.87
N VAL A 10 -13.51 -16.66 -11.21
CA VAL A 10 -13.57 -15.54 -10.29
C VAL A 10 -15.00 -15.03 -10.26
N TYR A 11 -15.55 -14.97 -9.06
CA TYR A 11 -16.87 -14.44 -8.83
C TYR A 11 -16.81 -13.05 -8.18
N GLY A 12 -17.64 -12.13 -8.62
CA GLY A 12 -17.68 -10.73 -8.19
C GLY A 12 -17.90 -9.76 -9.36
N PRO A 13 -17.87 -8.44 -9.12
CA PRO A 13 -17.59 -7.78 -7.84
C PRO A 13 -18.74 -7.84 -6.83
N TYR A 14 -18.39 -8.00 -5.55
CA TYR A 14 -19.29 -7.90 -4.40
C TYR A 14 -18.92 -6.70 -3.53
N TYR A 15 -19.66 -5.61 -3.70
CA TYR A 15 -19.50 -4.40 -2.89
C TYR A 15 -19.99 -4.60 -1.45
N VAL A 16 -19.36 -3.90 -0.52
CA VAL A 16 -19.85 -3.73 0.86
C VAL A 16 -20.84 -2.56 0.85
N ASP A 17 -22.03 -2.76 1.39
CA ASP A 17 -23.05 -1.73 1.54
C ASP A 17 -22.73 -0.79 2.72
N ALA A 18 -23.52 0.28 2.84
CA ALA A 18 -23.34 1.28 3.89
C ALA A 18 -23.57 0.75 5.32
N GLN A 19 -24.19 -0.42 5.46
CA GLN A 19 -24.45 -1.11 6.73
C GLN A 19 -23.37 -2.17 7.02
N GLY A 20 -22.34 -2.29 6.18
CA GLY A 20 -21.26 -3.26 6.32
C GLY A 20 -21.63 -4.67 5.86
N GLY A 21 -22.81 -4.85 5.25
CA GLY A 21 -23.22 -6.11 4.64
C GLY A 21 -22.70 -6.22 3.21
N SER A 22 -22.39 -7.43 2.76
CA SER A 22 -22.04 -7.67 1.37
C SER A 22 -22.72 -8.92 0.82
N ALA A 23 -22.84 -9.00 -0.51
CA ALA A 23 -23.22 -10.25 -1.17
C ALA A 23 -22.25 -11.37 -0.79
N TRP A 24 -20.97 -11.05 -0.55
CA TRP A 24 -19.97 -11.98 -0.03
C TRP A 24 -20.35 -12.54 1.36
N ASP A 25 -20.78 -11.72 2.32
CA ASP A 25 -21.20 -12.21 3.64
C ASP A 25 -22.42 -13.14 3.56
N SER A 26 -23.36 -12.80 2.68
CA SER A 26 -24.49 -13.68 2.36
C SER A 26 -24.04 -14.99 1.74
N ILE A 27 -23.05 -14.95 0.84
CA ILE A 27 -22.51 -16.15 0.20
C ILE A 27 -21.83 -17.05 1.23
N ARG A 28 -20.96 -16.48 2.07
CA ARG A 28 -20.28 -17.19 3.15
C ARG A 28 -21.27 -17.88 4.08
N THR A 29 -22.37 -17.21 4.43
CA THR A 29 -23.35 -17.78 5.36
C THR A 29 -24.24 -18.85 4.73
N LYS A 30 -24.57 -18.73 3.44
CA LYS A 30 -25.57 -19.60 2.79
C LYS A 30 -24.98 -20.73 1.95
N PHE A 31 -23.79 -20.55 1.40
CA PHE A 31 -23.22 -21.46 0.40
C PHE A 31 -21.84 -21.98 0.77
N VAL A 32 -21.16 -21.41 1.76
CA VAL A 32 -19.98 -22.06 2.35
C VAL A 32 -20.46 -23.03 3.43
N LYS A 33 -20.15 -24.31 3.24
CA LYS A 33 -20.53 -25.41 4.12
C LYS A 33 -19.30 -26.05 4.70
N GLU A 34 -19.34 -26.36 5.99
CA GLU A 34 -18.40 -27.33 6.56
C GLU A 34 -18.80 -28.72 6.11
N VAL A 35 -17.84 -29.50 5.63
CA VAL A 35 -18.06 -30.88 5.20
C VAL A 35 -17.00 -31.81 5.78
N PHE A 36 -17.34 -33.08 5.90
CA PHE A 36 -16.37 -34.15 6.09
C PHE A 36 -16.15 -34.84 4.75
N ARG A 37 -14.92 -34.75 4.25
CA ARG A 37 -14.48 -35.41 3.02
C ARG A 37 -13.82 -36.73 3.38
N ARG A 38 -14.43 -37.84 2.96
CA ARG A 38 -13.85 -39.18 3.12
C ARG A 38 -12.75 -39.44 2.11
N ASN A 39 -11.87 -40.37 2.42
CA ASN A 39 -10.77 -40.79 1.54
C ASN A 39 -11.24 -41.40 0.22
N ASN A 40 -12.47 -41.93 0.18
CA ASN A 40 -13.13 -42.41 -1.03
C ASN A 40 -13.79 -41.31 -1.88
N GLY A 41 -13.69 -40.04 -1.47
CA GLY A 41 -14.27 -38.88 -2.17
C GLY A 41 -15.71 -38.51 -1.76
N GLU A 42 -16.35 -39.29 -0.87
CA GLU A 42 -17.69 -38.98 -0.36
C GLU A 42 -17.67 -37.69 0.49
N ILE A 43 -18.62 -36.79 0.24
CA ILE A 43 -18.77 -35.52 0.96
C ILE A 43 -20.01 -35.58 1.84
N ILE A 44 -19.82 -35.42 3.14
CA ILE A 44 -20.90 -35.47 4.12
C ILE A 44 -21.02 -34.09 4.80
N PRO A 45 -22.15 -33.39 4.66
CA PRO A 45 -22.36 -32.12 5.34
C PRO A 45 -22.33 -32.26 6.86
N LEU A 46 -21.62 -31.36 7.52
CA LEU A 46 -21.62 -31.23 8.98
C LEU A 46 -22.85 -30.42 9.44
N GLY A 47 -23.36 -30.72 10.64
CA GLY A 47 -24.51 -30.06 11.26
C GLY A 47 -25.88 -30.61 10.84
N GLU A 48 -25.90 -31.64 9.98
CA GLU A 48 -27.14 -32.28 9.50
C GLU A 48 -27.50 -33.57 10.26
N GLY A 49 -26.74 -33.96 11.30
CA GLY A 49 -27.01 -35.20 12.04
C GLY A 49 -26.75 -36.47 11.22
N ARG A 50 -25.75 -36.43 10.33
CA ARG A 50 -25.42 -37.52 9.40
C ARG A 50 -24.50 -38.55 10.06
N PHE A 51 -24.70 -39.80 9.66
CA PHE A 51 -23.86 -40.94 10.05
C PHE A 51 -23.29 -41.59 8.79
N TYR A 52 -22.08 -42.15 8.91
CA TYR A 52 -21.56 -43.10 7.91
C TYR A 52 -21.08 -44.37 8.59
N THR A 53 -21.03 -45.44 7.82
CA THR A 53 -20.58 -46.75 8.30
C THR A 53 -19.12 -46.95 7.93
N VAL A 54 -18.31 -47.30 8.93
CA VAL A 54 -16.93 -47.78 8.77
C VAL A 54 -16.96 -49.28 8.98
N CYS A 55 -16.37 -50.04 8.07
CA CYS A 55 -16.33 -51.49 8.17
C CYS A 55 -14.87 -51.96 8.14
N ASP A 56 -14.42 -52.54 9.25
CA ASP A 56 -13.11 -53.16 9.36
C ASP A 56 -13.18 -54.64 9.03
N THR A 57 -12.25 -55.09 8.20
CA THR A 57 -12.13 -56.51 7.86
C THR A 57 -10.97 -57.11 8.64
N MET A 58 -11.27 -57.97 9.62
CA MET A 58 -10.26 -58.63 10.42
C MET A 58 -10.14 -60.12 10.05
N PRO A 59 -8.91 -60.62 9.82
CA PRO A 59 -8.67 -62.04 9.64
C PRO A 59 -8.80 -62.76 10.99
N VAL A 60 -9.75 -63.69 11.09
CA VAL A 60 -9.92 -64.55 12.26
C VAL A 60 -9.53 -65.98 11.91
N PRO A 61 -8.53 -66.57 12.60
CA PRO A 61 -8.14 -67.97 12.36
C PRO A 61 -9.28 -68.92 12.70
N VAL A 62 -9.60 -69.83 11.80
CA VAL A 62 -10.51 -70.96 12.03
C VAL A 62 -9.69 -72.24 11.89
N GLY A 63 -9.11 -72.69 13.00
CA GLY A 63 -8.17 -73.82 13.02
C GLY A 63 -6.72 -73.43 12.66
N THR A 64 -5.87 -74.43 12.40
CA THR A 64 -4.43 -74.24 12.17
C THR A 64 -4.08 -73.71 10.79
N ASP A 65 -4.95 -73.90 9.79
CA ASP A 65 -4.62 -73.67 8.37
C ASP A 65 -5.67 -72.87 7.59
N SER A 66 -6.65 -72.24 8.27
CA SER A 66 -7.65 -71.42 7.58
C SER A 66 -7.95 -70.11 8.30
N VAL A 67 -8.16 -69.05 7.53
CA VAL A 67 -8.50 -67.71 8.01
C VAL A 67 -9.84 -67.35 7.40
N THR A 68 -10.81 -67.00 8.25
CA THR A 68 -12.07 -66.42 7.81
C THR A 68 -12.01 -64.92 8.03
N LEU A 69 -12.43 -64.14 7.05
CA LEU A 69 -12.54 -62.69 7.18
C LEU A 69 -13.86 -62.36 7.88
N ILE A 70 -13.78 -61.71 9.04
CA ILE A 70 -14.94 -61.14 9.71
C ILE A 70 -14.97 -59.65 9.41
N VAL A 71 -16.10 -59.15 8.90
CA VAL A 71 -16.34 -57.73 8.69
C VAL A 71 -17.12 -57.21 9.89
N THR A 72 -16.55 -56.26 10.62
CA THR A 72 -17.22 -55.56 11.72
C THR A 72 -17.50 -54.14 11.26
N CYS A 73 -18.74 -53.67 11.40
CA CYS A 73 -19.12 -52.34 10.97
C CYS A 73 -19.61 -51.50 12.14
N ASP A 74 -19.09 -50.29 12.26
CA ASP A 74 -19.53 -49.28 13.22
C ASP A 74 -20.10 -48.05 12.50
N THR A 75 -20.99 -47.34 13.16
CA THR A 75 -21.56 -46.08 12.64
C THR A 75 -20.91 -44.89 13.33
N VAL A 76 -20.33 -44.00 12.54
CA VAL A 76 -19.69 -42.77 13.02
C VAL A 76 -20.63 -41.59 12.83
N TRP A 77 -20.85 -40.82 13.90
CA TRP A 77 -21.59 -39.56 13.84
C TRP A 77 -20.66 -38.44 13.37
N VAL A 78 -20.90 -37.92 12.16
CA VAL A 78 -19.97 -36.98 11.49
C VAL A 78 -19.77 -35.69 12.26
N ASP A 79 -20.82 -35.20 12.95
CA ASP A 79 -20.75 -33.94 13.70
C ASP A 79 -19.80 -34.00 14.91
N THR A 80 -19.43 -35.20 15.37
CA THR A 80 -18.46 -35.39 16.46
C THR A 80 -17.00 -35.32 16.01
N ILE A 81 -16.74 -35.42 14.71
CA ILE A 81 -15.38 -35.39 14.17
C ILE A 81 -14.89 -33.95 14.22
N GLN A 82 -13.77 -33.71 14.92
CA GLN A 82 -13.18 -32.37 15.06
C GLN A 82 -11.94 -32.16 14.17
N TYR A 83 -11.30 -33.23 13.72
CA TYR A 83 -10.03 -33.20 12.98
C TYR A 83 -10.00 -34.26 11.89
N SER A 84 -8.86 -34.41 11.20
CA SER A 84 -8.60 -35.53 10.29
C SER A 84 -8.58 -36.87 11.03
N THR A 85 -9.03 -37.90 10.34
CA THR A 85 -9.10 -39.29 10.79
C THR A 85 -8.59 -40.19 9.66
N ASP A 86 -8.40 -41.48 9.94
CA ASP A 86 -8.00 -42.45 8.92
C ASP A 86 -9.06 -42.62 7.81
N GLU A 87 -10.29 -42.16 8.04
CA GLU A 87 -11.40 -42.24 7.10
C GLU A 87 -11.58 -41.00 6.23
N GLY A 88 -10.94 -39.88 6.60
CA GLY A 88 -11.14 -38.59 5.94
C GLY A 88 -10.83 -37.40 6.81
N ARG A 89 -11.16 -36.20 6.32
CA ARG A 89 -10.87 -34.92 6.98
C ARG A 89 -12.03 -33.94 6.92
N ARG A 90 -12.07 -33.03 7.89
CA ARG A 90 -12.91 -31.82 7.79
C ARG A 90 -12.37 -30.92 6.68
N ASP A 91 -13.28 -30.33 5.92
CA ASP A 91 -12.97 -29.42 4.81
C ASP A 91 -14.09 -28.37 4.67
N THR A 92 -13.90 -27.42 3.75
CA THR A 92 -14.91 -26.41 3.41
C THR A 92 -15.29 -26.51 1.94
N LEU A 93 -16.58 -26.40 1.66
CA LEU A 93 -17.13 -26.43 0.31
C LEU A 93 -17.88 -25.12 0.04
N LEU A 94 -17.50 -24.42 -1.03
CA LEU A 94 -18.34 -23.37 -1.62
C LEU A 94 -19.26 -24.00 -2.67
N ASP A 95 -20.54 -24.10 -2.35
CA ASP A 95 -21.56 -24.73 -3.20
C ASP A 95 -22.12 -23.75 -4.24
N VAL A 96 -21.30 -23.38 -5.23
CA VAL A 96 -21.72 -22.47 -6.33
C VAL A 96 -22.71 -23.12 -7.30
N ASN A 97 -22.90 -24.44 -7.23
CA ASN A 97 -23.83 -25.18 -8.08
C ASN A 97 -25.23 -25.28 -7.45
N ALA A 98 -25.40 -24.84 -6.20
CA ALA A 98 -26.70 -24.76 -5.56
C ALA A 98 -27.69 -23.98 -6.45
N PRO A 99 -28.93 -24.48 -6.67
CA PRO A 99 -29.90 -23.80 -7.52
C PRO A 99 -30.14 -22.34 -7.12
N ALA A 100 -30.13 -22.04 -5.82
CA ALA A 100 -30.29 -20.68 -5.29
C ALA A 100 -29.07 -19.77 -5.54
N PHE A 101 -27.86 -20.32 -5.70
CA PHE A 101 -26.68 -19.57 -6.10
C PHE A 101 -26.77 -19.22 -7.58
N LEU A 102 -26.99 -20.25 -8.42
CA LEU A 102 -27.04 -20.11 -9.89
C LEU A 102 -28.18 -19.19 -10.36
N ALA A 103 -29.35 -19.27 -9.71
CA ALA A 103 -30.51 -18.46 -10.06
C ALA A 103 -30.43 -17.00 -9.58
N ASN A 104 -29.50 -16.67 -8.69
CA ASN A 104 -29.39 -15.32 -8.13
C ASN A 104 -28.26 -14.53 -8.80
N PRO A 105 -28.56 -13.52 -9.64
CA PRO A 105 -27.53 -12.72 -10.31
C PRO A 105 -26.70 -11.87 -9.34
N ALA A 106 -27.15 -11.66 -8.10
CA ALA A 106 -26.35 -11.01 -7.07
C ALA A 106 -25.21 -11.91 -6.54
N TYR A 107 -25.34 -13.23 -6.69
CA TYR A 107 -24.34 -14.21 -6.26
C TYR A 107 -23.54 -14.76 -7.44
N ASN A 108 -24.22 -15.20 -8.51
CA ASN A 108 -23.57 -15.73 -9.70
C ASN A 108 -23.08 -14.61 -10.65
N LYS A 109 -22.15 -13.79 -10.17
CA LYS A 109 -21.45 -12.77 -10.96
C LYS A 109 -20.10 -13.32 -11.39
N ILE A 110 -19.91 -13.65 -12.66
CA ILE A 110 -18.63 -14.16 -13.16
C ILE A 110 -17.83 -12.99 -13.74
N ALA A 111 -16.60 -12.80 -13.27
CA ALA A 111 -15.70 -11.78 -13.80
C ALA A 111 -15.28 -12.12 -15.24
N LEU A 112 -15.12 -11.12 -16.10
CA LEU A 112 -14.76 -11.34 -17.52
C LEU A 112 -13.47 -12.15 -17.69
N SER A 113 -12.49 -11.93 -16.78
CA SER A 113 -11.24 -12.70 -16.73
C SER A 113 -11.45 -14.20 -16.61
N SER A 114 -12.64 -14.65 -16.22
CA SER A 114 -13.00 -16.05 -16.00
C SER A 114 -13.74 -16.69 -17.16
N THR A 115 -13.65 -16.10 -18.35
CA THR A 115 -14.21 -16.65 -19.58
C THR A 115 -13.14 -16.74 -20.67
N GLU A 116 -12.88 -17.94 -21.18
CA GLU A 116 -12.17 -18.14 -22.45
C GLU A 116 -13.22 -18.24 -23.57
N THR A 117 -12.91 -17.79 -24.79
CA THR A 117 -13.84 -17.86 -25.93
C THR A 117 -14.39 -19.28 -26.11
N GLY A 118 -15.70 -19.44 -25.89
CA GLY A 118 -16.39 -20.73 -26.02
C GLY A 118 -16.25 -21.70 -24.84
N LYS A 119 -15.59 -21.30 -23.75
CA LYS A 119 -15.51 -22.10 -22.51
C LYS A 119 -16.09 -21.34 -21.32
N THR A 120 -16.70 -22.08 -20.42
CA THR A 120 -17.24 -21.54 -19.16
C THR A 120 -16.21 -21.54 -18.03
N TRP A 121 -15.00 -22.06 -18.26
CA TRP A 121 -13.92 -22.18 -17.26
C TRP A 121 -12.59 -21.78 -17.90
N VAL A 122 -11.70 -21.19 -17.09
CA VAL A 122 -10.34 -20.87 -17.53
C VAL A 122 -9.43 -22.01 -17.11
N SER A 123 -8.66 -22.49 -18.08
CA SER A 123 -7.70 -23.60 -17.92
C SER A 123 -6.25 -23.12 -17.94
N ASP A 124 -6.03 -21.84 -18.24
CA ASP A 124 -4.73 -21.20 -18.15
C ASP A 124 -4.26 -21.17 -16.68
N SER A 125 -3.04 -21.64 -16.43
CA SER A 125 -2.40 -21.61 -15.12
C SER A 125 -1.72 -20.27 -14.83
N SER A 126 -1.89 -19.26 -15.69
CA SER A 126 -1.32 -17.94 -15.47
C SER A 126 -1.81 -17.29 -14.18
N SER A 127 -0.89 -16.61 -13.49
CA SER A 127 -1.13 -15.99 -12.19
C SER A 127 -1.69 -14.57 -12.28
N ILE A 128 -2.28 -14.18 -13.42
CA ILE A 128 -2.65 -12.79 -13.70
C ILE A 128 -4.10 -12.69 -14.15
N PHE A 129 -4.91 -12.01 -13.34
CA PHE A 129 -6.29 -11.66 -13.67
C PHE A 129 -6.33 -10.24 -14.26
N TYR A 130 -7.03 -10.07 -15.39
CA TYR A 130 -7.19 -8.77 -16.03
C TYR A 130 -8.64 -8.31 -15.96
N ASN A 131 -8.83 -7.01 -15.68
CA ASN A 131 -10.11 -6.32 -15.83
C ASN A 131 -11.29 -7.00 -15.10
N LEU A 132 -11.12 -7.24 -13.79
CA LEU A 132 -12.13 -7.89 -12.94
C LEU A 132 -13.46 -7.13 -12.87
N PHE A 133 -13.43 -5.81 -13.12
CA PHE A 133 -14.59 -4.92 -13.11
C PHE A 133 -15.22 -4.71 -14.50
N ALA A 134 -14.75 -5.40 -15.56
CA ALA A 134 -15.21 -5.16 -16.93
C ALA A 134 -16.74 -5.22 -17.13
N HIS A 135 -17.42 -6.10 -16.38
CA HIS A 135 -18.87 -6.28 -16.44
C HIS A 135 -19.66 -5.41 -15.45
N ASP A 136 -18.96 -4.66 -14.60
CA ASP A 136 -19.54 -3.76 -13.62
C ASP A 136 -18.69 -2.47 -13.55
N PRO A 137 -18.56 -1.75 -14.68
CA PRO A 137 -17.69 -0.58 -14.75
C PRO A 137 -18.23 0.54 -13.86
N SER A 138 -17.36 1.11 -13.04
CA SER A 138 -17.66 2.27 -12.22
C SER A 138 -17.02 3.53 -12.80
N ASP A 139 -17.62 4.70 -12.56
CA ASP A 139 -16.99 6.01 -12.83
C ASP A 139 -16.16 6.50 -11.63
N THR A 140 -16.28 5.84 -10.49
CA THR A 140 -15.59 6.17 -9.24
C THR A 140 -14.76 5.01 -8.74
N THR A 141 -13.65 5.33 -8.09
CA THR A 141 -12.75 4.36 -7.46
C THR A 141 -13.54 3.48 -6.50
N ALA A 142 -13.52 2.17 -6.72
CA ALA A 142 -14.39 1.24 -6.02
C ALA A 142 -13.60 0.08 -5.42
N ILE A 143 -13.99 -0.35 -4.22
CA ILE A 143 -13.48 -1.56 -3.59
C ILE A 143 -14.56 -2.64 -3.68
N ALA A 144 -14.19 -3.83 -4.15
CA ALA A 144 -15.08 -4.98 -4.11
C ALA A 144 -14.36 -6.24 -3.65
N ASN A 145 -15.13 -7.15 -3.06
CA ASN A 145 -14.68 -8.51 -2.82
C ASN A 145 -14.93 -9.37 -4.06
N PHE A 146 -14.02 -10.30 -4.30
CA PHE A 146 -14.14 -11.36 -5.29
C PHE A 146 -13.83 -12.71 -4.63
N ILE A 147 -14.28 -13.79 -5.25
CA ILE A 147 -13.99 -15.15 -4.82
C ILE A 147 -13.28 -15.85 -5.97
N ILE A 148 -12.02 -16.23 -5.77
CA ILE A 148 -11.34 -17.15 -6.68
C ILE A 148 -11.77 -18.55 -6.30
N TRP A 149 -12.29 -19.33 -7.25
CA TRP A 149 -12.70 -20.71 -7.09
C TRP A 149 -11.93 -21.58 -8.08
N VAL A 150 -11.19 -22.55 -7.56
CA VAL A 150 -10.25 -23.39 -8.31
C VAL A 150 -10.63 -24.85 -8.12
N ARG A 151 -10.71 -25.60 -9.22
CA ARG A 151 -10.95 -27.04 -9.21
C ARG A 151 -9.86 -27.80 -9.96
N ALA A 152 -9.58 -29.01 -9.50
CA ALA A 152 -8.81 -29.97 -10.26
C ALA A 152 -9.74 -30.84 -11.13
N ARG A 153 -9.23 -31.23 -12.31
CA ARG A 153 -9.83 -32.26 -13.16
C ARG A 153 -8.83 -33.35 -13.47
N ASP A 154 -9.32 -34.59 -13.41
CA ASP A 154 -8.59 -35.75 -13.86
C ASP A 154 -8.32 -35.65 -15.38
N PRO A 155 -7.05 -35.83 -15.82
CA PRO A 155 -6.68 -35.72 -17.22
C PRO A 155 -7.15 -36.91 -18.09
N VAL A 156 -7.51 -38.03 -17.48
CA VAL A 156 -8.03 -39.25 -18.11
C VAL A 156 -9.55 -39.22 -18.17
N ASP A 157 -10.20 -38.73 -17.12
CA ASP A 157 -11.66 -38.55 -17.06
C ASP A 157 -12.06 -37.15 -16.58
N SER A 158 -12.32 -36.26 -17.55
CA SER A 158 -12.77 -34.89 -17.28
C SER A 158 -14.11 -34.77 -16.53
N THR A 159 -14.85 -35.87 -16.34
CA THR A 159 -16.08 -35.90 -15.53
C THR A 159 -15.80 -36.07 -14.04
N ILE A 160 -14.60 -36.51 -13.66
CA ILE A 160 -14.13 -36.56 -12.27
C ILE A 160 -13.70 -35.14 -11.88
N VAL A 161 -14.50 -34.53 -11.02
CA VAL A 161 -14.28 -33.18 -10.51
C VAL A 161 -13.85 -33.26 -9.05
N ASP A 162 -12.95 -32.37 -8.64
CA ASP A 162 -12.61 -32.18 -7.23
C ASP A 162 -13.89 -32.03 -6.37
N PRO A 163 -14.12 -32.90 -5.39
CA PRO A 163 -15.35 -32.89 -4.61
C PRO A 163 -15.43 -31.69 -3.64
N THR A 164 -14.28 -31.06 -3.31
CA THR A 164 -14.21 -29.85 -2.47
C THR A 164 -13.25 -28.84 -3.10
N PRO A 165 -13.64 -28.17 -4.20
CA PRO A 165 -12.73 -27.27 -4.88
C PRO A 165 -12.35 -26.09 -4.00
N ALA A 166 -11.06 -25.72 -4.03
CA ALA A 166 -10.51 -24.64 -3.24
C ALA A 166 -11.12 -23.29 -3.62
N PHE A 167 -11.32 -22.41 -2.64
CA PHE A 167 -11.70 -21.03 -2.88
C PHE A 167 -11.03 -20.09 -1.89
N ALA A 168 -10.84 -18.84 -2.31
CA ALA A 168 -10.34 -17.78 -1.46
C ALA A 168 -11.02 -16.45 -1.81
N PRO A 169 -11.43 -15.65 -0.81
CA PRO A 169 -11.82 -14.27 -1.05
C PRO A 169 -10.59 -13.40 -1.33
N ILE A 170 -10.73 -12.43 -2.21
CA ILE A 170 -9.76 -11.36 -2.42
C ILE A 170 -10.49 -10.02 -2.43
N THR A 171 -9.83 -8.97 -1.99
CA THR A 171 -10.33 -7.59 -2.12
C THR A 171 -9.54 -6.89 -3.20
N VAL A 172 -10.24 -6.22 -4.12
CA VAL A 172 -9.62 -5.53 -5.25
C VAL A 172 -10.17 -4.11 -5.31
N ILE A 173 -9.29 -3.15 -5.57
CA ILE A 173 -9.64 -1.75 -5.82
C ILE A 173 -9.51 -1.47 -7.31
N GLU A 174 -10.54 -0.89 -7.91
CA GLU A 174 -10.48 -0.36 -9.27
C GLU A 174 -10.12 1.14 -9.20
N PRO A 175 -8.88 1.54 -9.54
CA PRO A 175 -8.50 2.94 -9.56
C PRO A 175 -9.19 3.67 -10.71
N LYS A 176 -9.74 4.86 -10.46
CA LYS A 176 -10.34 5.71 -11.50
C LYS A 176 -9.66 7.05 -11.69
N PHE A 177 -8.78 7.47 -10.78
CA PHE A 177 -8.06 8.75 -10.86
C PHE A 177 -9.00 9.93 -11.17
N GLU A 178 -10.19 9.92 -10.56
CA GLU A 178 -11.28 10.85 -10.83
C GLU A 178 -11.01 12.29 -10.36
N ARG A 179 -10.05 12.46 -9.45
CA ARG A 179 -9.60 13.74 -8.89
C ARG A 179 -8.23 14.10 -9.42
N ASP A 180 -7.98 15.38 -9.65
CA ASP A 180 -6.69 15.84 -10.16
C ASP A 180 -5.62 15.77 -9.06
N MET A 181 -5.92 16.27 -7.86
CA MET A 181 -4.95 16.50 -6.79
C MET A 181 -5.49 16.03 -5.44
N GLY A 182 -4.70 15.29 -4.68
CA GLY A 182 -4.94 15.02 -3.26
C GLY A 182 -3.81 15.60 -2.42
N VAL A 183 -4.11 16.22 -1.28
CA VAL A 183 -3.12 16.80 -0.36
C VAL A 183 -3.23 16.10 0.99
N VAL A 184 -2.12 15.52 1.45
CA VAL A 184 -2.01 14.78 2.70
C VAL A 184 -1.04 15.51 3.61
N GLN A 185 -1.55 16.05 4.71
CA GLN A 185 -0.73 16.54 5.80
C GLN A 185 -0.42 15.38 6.76
N ALA A 186 0.77 14.80 6.65
CA ALA A 186 1.28 13.77 7.54
C ALA A 186 2.07 14.44 8.67
N ALA A 187 1.42 14.77 9.78
CA ALA A 187 2.06 15.42 10.92
C ALA A 187 1.89 14.59 12.21
N SER A 188 2.87 14.64 13.11
CA SER A 188 2.68 14.11 14.46
C SER A 188 1.76 15.01 15.29
N VAL A 189 1.13 14.46 16.33
CA VAL A 189 0.42 15.25 17.35
C VAL A 189 1.37 16.23 18.05
N PHE A 190 2.63 15.84 18.19
CA PHE A 190 3.69 16.71 18.69
C PHE A 190 4.52 17.26 17.54
N CYS A 191 4.58 18.59 17.45
CA CYS A 191 5.16 19.29 16.31
C CYS A 191 6.07 20.41 16.82
N LEU A 192 7.35 20.39 16.43
CA LEU A 192 8.34 21.39 16.82
C LEU A 192 8.69 22.28 15.63
N ASN A 193 8.67 23.59 15.87
CA ASN A 193 9.02 24.63 14.89
C ASN A 193 8.44 24.32 13.51
N CYS A 194 7.13 24.16 13.45
CA CYS A 194 6.40 23.73 12.26
C CYS A 194 5.40 24.76 11.80
N VAL A 195 5.01 24.68 10.53
CA VAL A 195 3.99 25.53 9.95
C VAL A 195 2.67 25.36 10.72
N ARG A 196 1.98 26.47 10.91
CA ARG A 196 0.66 26.51 11.53
C ARG A 196 -0.33 25.71 10.70
N THR A 197 -1.08 24.80 11.33
CA THR A 197 -1.97 23.87 10.61
C THR A 197 -3.04 24.62 9.81
N GLU A 198 -3.58 25.71 10.35
CA GLU A 198 -4.58 26.54 9.68
C GLU A 198 -4.07 27.13 8.34
N PHE A 199 -2.75 27.34 8.21
CA PHE A 199 -2.15 27.89 7.01
C PHE A 199 -2.00 26.85 5.88
N ILE A 200 -1.72 25.60 6.23
CA ILE A 200 -1.41 24.52 5.27
C ILE A 200 -2.53 24.34 4.24
N LYS A 201 -3.76 24.24 4.73
CA LYS A 201 -4.93 23.95 3.91
C LYS A 201 -5.21 25.10 2.94
N ASP A 202 -5.19 26.33 3.43
CA ASP A 202 -5.41 27.52 2.60
C ASP A 202 -4.26 27.72 1.60
N TYR A 203 -3.01 27.45 1.99
CA TYR A 203 -1.86 27.52 1.10
C TYR A 203 -2.02 26.60 -0.12
N TRP A 204 -2.32 25.32 0.09
CA TRP A 204 -2.45 24.38 -1.02
C TRP A 204 -3.69 24.64 -1.86
N ARG A 205 -4.81 25.04 -1.25
CA ARG A 205 -5.99 25.47 -2.01
C ARG A 205 -5.64 26.60 -2.96
N THR A 206 -4.98 27.65 -2.47
CA THR A 206 -4.56 28.79 -3.31
C THR A 206 -3.51 28.38 -4.35
N ALA A 207 -2.51 27.58 -3.97
CA ALA A 207 -1.45 27.15 -4.88
C ALA A 207 -1.99 26.30 -6.04
N ILE A 208 -2.92 25.38 -5.77
CA ILE A 208 -3.56 24.52 -6.78
C ILE A 208 -4.50 25.35 -7.66
N GLN A 209 -5.28 26.27 -7.09
CA GLN A 209 -6.13 27.18 -7.86
C GLN A 209 -5.32 28.12 -8.78
N ASN A 210 -4.15 28.55 -8.34
CA ASN A 210 -3.23 29.37 -9.15
C ASN A 210 -2.52 28.55 -10.25
N TRP A 211 -2.23 27.27 -9.97
CA TRP A 211 -1.68 26.36 -10.97
C TRP A 211 -2.70 26.08 -12.08
N ARG A 212 -3.91 25.66 -11.67
CA ARG A 212 -4.95 25.23 -12.59
C ARG A 212 -6.35 25.56 -12.04
N PRO A 213 -6.93 26.73 -12.40
CA PRO A 213 -8.23 27.17 -11.88
C PRO A 213 -9.39 26.20 -12.17
N GLU A 214 -9.29 25.40 -13.22
CA GLU A 214 -10.27 24.38 -13.59
C GLU A 214 -10.05 23.01 -12.93
N SER A 215 -9.03 22.88 -12.07
CA SER A 215 -8.83 21.65 -11.29
C SER A 215 -10.08 21.34 -10.46
N ASN A 216 -10.44 20.07 -10.37
CA ASN A 216 -11.58 19.63 -9.56
C ASN A 216 -11.26 19.48 -8.06
N TYR A 217 -10.20 20.13 -7.57
CA TYR A 217 -9.77 20.10 -6.18
C TYR A 217 -10.80 20.75 -5.24
N VAL A 218 -11.26 20.00 -4.25
CA VAL A 218 -12.17 20.43 -3.19
C VAL A 218 -11.66 19.91 -1.85
N ASP A 219 -11.30 20.84 -0.97
CA ASP A 219 -10.80 20.59 0.38
C ASP A 219 -11.55 19.54 1.21
N SER A 220 -12.87 19.42 1.08
CA SER A 220 -13.65 18.44 1.86
C SER A 220 -13.39 17.00 1.46
N CYS A 221 -12.89 16.79 0.24
CA CYS A 221 -12.68 15.48 -0.36
C CYS A 221 -11.19 15.19 -0.58
N ASP A 222 -10.41 16.24 -0.86
CA ASP A 222 -9.07 16.12 -1.43
C ASP A 222 -7.98 16.59 -0.46
N PHE A 223 -8.35 17.13 0.71
CA PHE A 223 -7.41 17.44 1.79
C PHE A 223 -7.59 16.46 2.95
N LEU A 224 -6.53 15.72 3.28
CA LEU A 224 -6.51 14.80 4.40
C LEU A 224 -5.49 15.25 5.44
N ASP A 225 -5.99 15.55 6.64
CA ASP A 225 -5.17 15.87 7.80
C ASP A 225 -4.94 14.61 8.63
N VAL A 226 -3.72 14.11 8.56
CA VAL A 226 -3.27 12.87 9.17
C VAL A 226 -2.42 13.18 10.39
N ARG A 227 -3.05 13.78 11.40
CA ARG A 227 -2.46 14.03 12.73
C ARG A 227 -2.84 12.92 13.69
N THR A 228 -1.92 11.99 13.97
CA THR A 228 -2.17 10.94 14.97
C THR A 228 -0.95 10.66 15.84
N PRO A 229 -1.14 10.26 17.11
CA PRO A 229 -0.04 9.86 17.98
C PRO A 229 0.40 8.40 17.73
N TRP A 230 -0.37 7.60 16.98
CA TRP A 230 -0.25 6.13 16.93
C TRP A 230 -0.31 5.49 15.54
N GLY A 231 -0.16 6.27 14.47
CA GLY A 231 -0.17 5.72 13.12
C GLY A 231 -1.56 5.69 12.51
N TYR A 232 -1.84 6.68 11.69
CA TYR A 232 -2.96 6.65 10.77
C TYR A 232 -2.51 5.97 9.49
N ILE A 233 -3.33 5.04 9.02
CA ILE A 233 -3.13 4.41 7.72
C ILE A 233 -3.83 5.29 6.68
N LEU A 234 -3.06 5.89 5.79
CA LEU A 234 -3.56 6.67 4.66
C LEU A 234 -4.44 5.77 3.78
N PRO A 235 -5.75 6.02 3.63
CA PRO A 235 -6.63 5.12 2.89
C PRO A 235 -6.16 4.98 1.44
N LEU A 236 -5.89 3.76 1.00
CA LEU A 236 -5.43 3.51 -0.36
C LEU A 236 -6.47 3.96 -1.40
N THR A 237 -7.76 3.85 -1.10
CA THR A 237 -8.84 4.37 -1.96
C THR A 237 -8.77 5.87 -2.17
N PHE A 238 -8.43 6.63 -1.13
CA PHE A 238 -8.20 8.07 -1.29
C PHE A 238 -7.04 8.27 -2.26
N LEU A 239 -5.93 7.56 -2.13
CA LEU A 239 -4.81 7.76 -3.05
C LEU A 239 -5.15 7.40 -4.50
N LEU A 240 -5.83 6.26 -4.69
CA LEU A 240 -6.22 5.74 -6.01
C LEU A 240 -7.33 6.54 -6.71
N SER A 241 -8.04 7.42 -5.99
CA SER A 241 -8.97 8.37 -6.59
C SER A 241 -8.27 9.59 -7.19
N HIS A 242 -6.98 9.82 -6.94
CA HIS A 242 -6.25 11.02 -7.37
C HIS A 242 -5.18 10.71 -8.40
N LYS A 243 -5.02 11.57 -9.41
CA LYS A 243 -3.91 11.48 -10.39
C LYS A 243 -2.58 11.84 -9.75
N VAL A 244 -2.57 12.90 -8.93
CA VAL A 244 -1.39 13.36 -8.20
C VAL A 244 -1.71 13.46 -6.72
N VAL A 245 -0.81 12.97 -5.88
CA VAL A 245 -0.89 13.13 -4.42
C VAL A 245 0.31 13.91 -3.90
N ILE A 246 0.03 14.98 -3.17
CA ILE A 246 0.99 15.79 -2.46
C ILE A 246 1.00 15.34 -1.01
N VAL A 247 2.12 14.83 -0.53
CA VAL A 247 2.29 14.36 0.84
C VAL A 247 3.30 15.23 1.54
N GLN A 248 2.95 15.79 2.69
CA GLN A 248 3.84 16.67 3.42
C GLN A 248 3.93 16.40 4.91
N SER A 249 5.13 16.54 5.45
CA SER A 249 5.43 16.47 6.88
C SER A 249 6.36 17.61 7.25
N ASP A 250 5.78 18.72 7.71
CA ASP A 250 6.54 19.89 8.12
C ASP A 250 6.94 19.84 9.60
N ASN A 251 7.58 18.77 10.06
CA ASN A 251 8.01 18.66 11.46
C ASN A 251 9.53 18.46 11.55
N ALA A 252 10.16 19.17 12.50
CA ALA A 252 11.57 18.97 12.84
C ALA A 252 11.81 17.73 13.70
N ALA A 253 10.77 17.13 14.30
CA ALA A 253 10.96 16.15 15.36
C ALA A 253 10.50 14.72 15.05
N THR A 254 9.77 14.45 13.96
CA THR A 254 9.09 13.14 13.78
C THR A 254 9.12 12.59 12.35
N GLY A 255 9.51 11.31 12.23
CA GLY A 255 9.49 10.51 11.00
C GLY A 255 8.09 10.04 10.54
N ALA A 256 7.15 10.96 10.33
CA ALA A 256 5.75 10.64 10.04
C ALA A 256 5.55 9.90 8.70
N LEU A 257 6.48 10.02 7.74
CA LEU A 257 6.32 9.38 6.42
C LEU A 257 6.42 7.85 6.47
N ASN A 258 7.13 7.28 7.45
CA ASN A 258 7.25 5.83 7.60
C ASN A 258 5.89 5.14 7.74
N LEU A 259 4.91 5.81 8.36
CA LEU A 259 3.59 5.25 8.63
C LEU A 259 2.69 5.20 7.38
N ILE A 260 2.99 6.00 6.37
CA ILE A 260 2.17 6.14 5.16
C ILE A 260 2.88 5.63 3.90
N ALA A 261 4.17 5.29 4.00
CA ALA A 261 4.98 4.84 2.88
C ALA A 261 4.45 3.58 2.17
N GLY A 262 3.81 2.66 2.90
CA GLY A 262 3.25 1.41 2.35
C GLY A 262 2.16 1.67 1.31
N ASN A 263 1.06 2.30 1.72
CA ASN A 263 -0.06 2.60 0.81
C ASN A 263 0.33 3.63 -0.26
N LEU A 264 1.25 4.56 0.05
CA LEU A 264 1.78 5.47 -0.96
C LEU A 264 2.54 4.73 -2.06
N ALA A 265 3.38 3.76 -1.71
CA ALA A 265 4.09 2.93 -2.68
C ALA A 265 3.13 2.11 -3.54
N GLU A 266 2.08 1.54 -2.94
CA GLU A 266 1.05 0.78 -3.67
C GLU A 266 0.25 1.68 -4.64
N ALA A 267 -0.09 2.90 -4.22
CA ALA A 267 -0.74 3.88 -5.08
C ALA A 267 0.15 4.29 -6.27
N VAL A 268 1.42 4.59 -6.02
CA VAL A 268 2.38 4.93 -7.08
C VAL A 268 2.59 3.75 -8.04
N GLY A 269 2.71 2.53 -7.50
CA GLY A 269 2.77 1.31 -8.29
C GLY A 269 1.52 1.06 -9.16
N SER A 270 0.40 1.69 -8.81
CA SER A 270 -0.86 1.63 -9.56
C SER A 270 -1.02 2.76 -10.58
N GLY A 271 -0.09 3.72 -10.63
CA GLY A 271 -0.09 4.83 -11.60
C GLY A 271 -0.36 6.21 -11.00
N VAL A 272 -0.50 6.34 -9.68
CA VAL A 272 -0.59 7.65 -9.01
C VAL A 272 0.78 8.34 -9.06
N ASN A 273 0.81 9.61 -9.43
CA ASN A 273 2.02 10.43 -9.33
C ASN A 273 2.08 11.08 -7.95
N ALA A 274 3.29 11.24 -7.39
CA ALA A 274 3.41 11.70 -6.00
C ALA A 274 4.47 12.77 -5.81
N TRP A 275 4.16 13.77 -4.98
CA TRP A 275 5.11 14.76 -4.50
C TRP A 275 5.20 14.69 -2.99
N VAL A 276 6.32 14.19 -2.48
CA VAL A 276 6.58 14.05 -1.05
C VAL A 276 7.50 15.18 -0.59
N MET A 277 7.15 15.85 0.50
CA MET A 277 7.92 16.92 1.12
C MET A 277 8.02 16.65 2.62
N SER A 278 9.22 16.53 3.17
CA SER A 278 9.36 16.33 4.62
C SER A 278 10.68 16.83 5.15
N ARG A 279 10.65 17.53 6.28
CA ARG A 279 11.86 17.98 6.98
C ARG A 279 12.60 16.87 7.71
N ALA A 280 11.86 15.98 8.39
CA ALA A 280 12.37 14.78 9.06
C ALA A 280 11.54 13.54 8.65
N PRO A 281 11.84 12.87 7.52
CA PRO A 281 10.94 11.89 6.92
C PRO A 281 10.83 10.55 7.66
N PHE A 282 11.92 10.01 8.19
CA PHE A 282 11.96 8.60 8.62
C PHE A 282 12.28 8.39 10.11
N ILE A 283 13.12 9.22 10.71
CA ILE A 283 13.44 9.14 12.13
C ILE A 283 13.14 10.51 12.74
N GLY A 284 12.43 10.51 13.87
CA GLY A 284 12.31 11.70 14.69
C GLY A 284 13.56 11.88 15.53
N GLY A 285 14.08 13.10 15.63
CA GLY A 285 15.28 13.45 16.42
C GLY A 285 15.21 13.13 17.92
N GLU A 286 14.11 12.54 18.40
CA GLU A 286 13.86 12.30 19.82
C GLU A 286 14.71 11.18 20.46
N VAL A 287 15.29 10.26 19.67
CA VAL A 287 15.78 8.98 20.23
C VAL A 287 17.22 8.59 19.89
N THR A 288 17.88 9.27 18.97
CA THR A 288 19.21 8.85 18.51
C THR A 288 20.15 10.04 18.38
N GLU A 289 21.32 9.96 19.03
CA GLU A 289 22.43 10.87 18.75
C GLU A 289 22.72 10.80 17.24
N PRO A 290 22.86 11.95 16.55
CA PRO A 290 23.07 11.95 15.11
C PRO A 290 24.34 11.17 14.78
N ASN A 291 24.15 10.05 14.08
CA ASN A 291 25.22 9.39 13.36
C ASN A 291 25.21 9.95 11.94
N PHE A 292 26.26 10.70 11.57
CA PHE A 292 26.40 11.28 10.23
C PHE A 292 26.73 10.23 9.16
N ASP A 293 26.84 8.95 9.53
CA ASP A 293 26.79 7.83 8.58
C ASP A 293 25.35 7.63 8.06
N PRO A 294 25.15 7.26 6.77
CA PRO A 294 23.84 7.07 6.17
C PRO A 294 23.06 5.95 6.87
N ALA A 295 22.17 6.31 7.80
CA ALA A 295 21.42 5.34 8.60
C ALA A 295 20.03 5.87 9.00
N PRO A 296 19.13 5.94 8.01
CA PRO A 296 17.94 5.12 8.05
C PRO A 296 17.97 4.20 6.83
N TYR A 297 17.82 2.90 7.07
CA TYR A 297 17.57 1.95 5.99
C TYR A 297 16.21 2.31 5.37
N ILE A 298 16.23 2.94 4.19
CA ILE A 298 15.04 3.15 3.40
C ILE A 298 14.65 1.81 2.79
N SER A 299 13.36 1.47 2.83
CA SER A 299 12.90 0.21 2.25
C SER A 299 13.22 0.18 0.75
N PRO A 300 13.63 -0.98 0.18
CA PRO A 300 13.88 -1.09 -1.25
C PRO A 300 12.69 -0.67 -2.11
N VAL A 301 11.47 -0.88 -1.59
CA VAL A 301 10.22 -0.45 -2.20
C VAL A 301 10.18 1.08 -2.30
N PHE A 302 10.39 1.80 -1.21
CA PHE A 302 10.39 3.28 -1.23
C PHE A 302 11.49 3.82 -2.13
N GLN A 303 12.70 3.27 -2.06
CA GLN A 303 13.81 3.64 -2.94
C GLN A 303 13.43 3.49 -4.42
N SER A 304 12.74 2.41 -4.79
CA SER A 304 12.34 2.16 -6.18
C SER A 304 11.34 3.17 -6.73
N PHE A 305 10.50 3.75 -5.86
CA PHE A 305 9.49 4.72 -6.25
C PHE A 305 9.95 6.18 -6.17
N PHE A 306 10.85 6.52 -5.24
CA PHE A 306 11.24 7.91 -4.96
C PHE A 306 12.72 8.21 -5.23
N GLY A 307 13.53 7.21 -5.59
CA GLY A 307 14.93 7.45 -5.97
C GLY A 307 15.83 7.86 -4.81
N VAL A 308 15.46 7.52 -3.57
CA VAL A 308 16.25 7.86 -2.37
C VAL A 308 16.85 6.58 -1.80
N SER A 309 18.18 6.48 -1.79
CA SER A 309 18.89 5.33 -1.20
C SER A 309 19.06 5.48 0.31
N SER A 310 19.26 6.71 0.80
CA SER A 310 19.36 7.01 2.22
C SER A 310 19.07 8.50 2.47
N VAL A 311 18.79 8.83 3.73
CA VAL A 311 18.70 10.21 4.24
C VAL A 311 19.75 10.37 5.33
N VAL A 312 20.44 11.50 5.38
CA VAL A 312 21.38 11.78 6.47
C VAL A 312 20.83 12.90 7.33
N PHE A 313 20.52 12.55 8.57
CA PHE A 313 19.87 13.45 9.51
C PHE A 313 20.80 14.56 10.00
N SER A 314 20.28 15.79 10.07
CA SER A 314 21.01 16.91 10.68
C SER A 314 21.14 16.71 12.20
N GLY A 315 20.12 16.12 12.83
CA GLY A 315 20.04 15.89 14.26
C GLY A 315 19.77 17.18 15.05
N TRP A 316 19.17 18.18 14.40
CA TRP A 316 18.93 19.49 15.00
C TRP A 316 18.11 19.37 16.28
N ASP A 317 16.99 18.65 16.27
CA ASP A 317 16.16 18.45 17.47
C ASP A 317 16.95 17.76 18.60
N TRP A 318 17.78 16.76 18.28
CA TRP A 318 18.61 16.08 19.26
C TRP A 318 19.59 17.04 19.94
N TRP A 319 20.33 17.85 19.16
CA TRP A 319 21.30 18.81 19.69
C TRP A 319 20.65 19.88 20.55
N VAL A 320 19.46 20.30 20.13
CA VAL A 320 18.79 21.45 20.70
C VAL A 320 18.02 21.05 21.97
N ARG A 321 17.45 19.84 22.03
CA ARG A 321 16.61 19.35 23.13
C ARG A 321 17.21 18.20 23.94
N MET A 322 17.78 17.18 23.29
CA MET A 322 18.18 15.93 23.96
C MET A 322 19.58 16.01 24.57
N ALA A 323 20.54 16.62 23.87
CA ALA A 323 21.92 16.73 24.34
C ALA A 323 22.03 17.32 25.77
N PRO A 324 21.30 18.40 26.15
CA PRO A 324 21.31 18.92 27.51
C PRO A 324 20.83 17.92 28.58
N LEU A 325 19.85 17.08 28.25
CA LEU A 325 19.27 16.12 29.18
C LEU A 325 20.22 14.97 29.53
N VAL A 326 21.19 14.70 28.65
CA VAL A 326 22.23 13.66 28.85
C VAL A 326 23.60 14.26 29.24
N GLY A 327 23.63 15.53 29.66
CA GLY A 327 24.85 16.20 30.13
C GLY A 327 25.72 16.80 29.01
N GLY A 328 25.24 16.82 27.77
CA GLY A 328 25.83 17.54 26.65
C GLY A 328 25.46 19.03 26.62
N THR A 329 26.04 19.76 25.66
CA THR A 329 25.70 21.18 25.42
C THR A 329 24.60 21.30 24.38
N SER A 330 23.59 22.15 24.62
CA SER A 330 22.64 22.54 23.58
C SER A 330 23.37 23.23 22.43
N ARG A 331 23.09 22.87 21.18
CA ARG A 331 23.70 23.48 19.99
C ARG A 331 22.63 23.82 18.96
N ARG A 332 22.64 25.05 18.46
CA ARG A 332 21.85 25.51 17.31
C ARG A 332 22.67 25.27 16.06
N ILE A 333 22.34 24.22 15.31
CA ILE A 333 23.06 23.81 14.10
C ILE A 333 22.33 24.19 12.81
N GLU A 334 21.18 24.86 12.92
CA GLU A 334 20.41 25.22 11.74
C GLU A 334 21.15 26.24 10.87
N ASP A 335 21.31 25.90 9.59
CA ASP A 335 22.02 26.73 8.62
C ASP A 335 21.40 26.70 7.21
N PHE A 336 20.28 25.98 7.01
CA PHE A 336 19.55 25.95 5.75
C PHE A 336 18.92 27.32 5.48
N ILE A 337 19.45 28.03 4.48
CA ILE A 337 18.94 29.35 4.05
C ILE A 337 18.25 29.30 2.69
N GLY A 338 18.22 28.13 2.06
CA GLY A 338 17.54 27.94 0.79
C GLY A 338 17.95 26.69 0.04
N ALA A 339 17.42 26.56 -1.16
CA ALA A 339 17.68 25.47 -2.07
C ALA A 339 18.19 26.01 -3.42
N THR A 340 19.38 25.56 -3.83
CA THR A 340 20.01 25.93 -5.10
C THR A 340 19.60 24.92 -6.17
N SER A 341 18.93 25.38 -7.23
CA SER A 341 18.52 24.52 -8.35
C SER A 341 19.70 24.04 -9.18
N GLU A 342 19.70 22.76 -9.57
CA GLU A 342 20.63 22.18 -10.54
C GLU A 342 20.31 22.64 -11.98
N ASN A 343 19.07 23.06 -12.23
CA ASN A 343 18.65 23.60 -13.51
C ASN A 343 17.82 24.88 -13.31
N PRO A 344 18.48 26.03 -13.10
CA PRO A 344 17.83 27.32 -12.86
C PRO A 344 16.87 27.78 -13.97
N SER A 345 17.01 27.22 -15.18
CA SER A 345 16.12 27.51 -16.31
C SER A 345 14.77 26.82 -16.22
N LEU A 346 14.69 25.70 -15.49
CA LEU A 346 13.45 24.98 -15.20
C LEU A 346 12.90 25.34 -13.83
N TRP A 347 13.79 25.42 -12.82
CA TRP A 347 13.41 25.64 -11.44
C TRP A 347 14.25 26.77 -10.88
N PRO A 348 13.69 27.91 -10.45
CA PRO A 348 14.48 28.98 -9.83
C PRO A 348 15.15 28.50 -8.54
N HIS A 349 16.22 29.20 -8.14
CA HIS A 349 16.75 29.10 -6.78
C HIS A 349 15.68 29.55 -5.78
N LEU A 350 15.63 28.88 -4.63
CA LEU A 350 14.62 29.11 -3.61
C LEU A 350 15.31 29.62 -2.34
N PRO A 351 15.45 30.95 -2.15
CA PRO A 351 15.89 31.50 -0.88
C PRO A 351 14.77 31.46 0.15
N ILE A 352 15.11 31.22 1.41
CA ILE A 352 14.17 31.41 2.51
C ILE A 352 13.75 32.88 2.58
N ASP A 353 12.44 33.10 2.68
CA ASP A 353 11.87 34.37 3.09
C ASP A 353 11.74 34.34 4.62
N THR A 354 12.59 35.11 5.29
CA THR A 354 12.66 35.15 6.76
C THR A 354 11.37 35.69 7.39
N ALA A 355 10.65 36.57 6.68
CA ALA A 355 9.37 37.08 7.15
C ALA A 355 8.30 35.98 7.07
N ASN A 356 8.25 35.21 5.99
CA ASN A 356 7.36 34.05 5.87
C ASN A 356 7.68 32.98 6.90
N LEU A 357 8.96 32.64 7.07
CA LEU A 357 9.41 31.68 8.07
C LEU A 357 9.00 32.09 9.48
N HIS A 358 9.18 33.36 9.85
CA HIS A 358 8.74 33.85 11.17
C HIS A 358 7.20 33.88 11.31
N ALA A 359 6.48 34.32 10.27
CA ALA A 359 5.03 34.52 10.34
C ALA A 359 4.22 33.21 10.30
N ARG A 360 4.65 32.23 9.50
CA ARG A 360 3.87 31.02 9.21
C ARG A 360 4.16 29.86 10.16
N TYR A 361 5.31 29.88 10.84
CA TYR A 361 5.71 28.81 11.74
C TYR A 361 5.36 29.12 13.19
N ALA A 362 5.01 28.07 13.93
CA ALA A 362 4.88 28.11 15.37
C ALA A 362 6.25 27.82 15.99
N TRP A 363 6.88 28.84 16.53
CA TRP A 363 8.18 28.74 17.20
C TRP A 363 8.00 28.38 18.67
N ASP A 364 8.69 27.34 19.12
CA ASP A 364 8.65 26.93 20.52
C ASP A 364 9.41 27.92 21.42
N PHE A 365 8.91 28.12 22.64
CA PHE A 365 9.54 28.99 23.64
C PHE A 365 10.93 28.50 24.04
N SER A 366 11.16 27.19 24.04
CA SER A 366 12.49 26.65 24.37
C SER A 366 13.50 26.87 23.24
N HIS A 367 13.02 27.05 22.00
CA HIS A 367 13.86 27.24 20.81
C HIS A 367 13.29 28.34 19.90
N PRO A 368 13.36 29.61 20.35
CA PRO A 368 12.70 30.71 19.67
C PRO A 368 13.33 30.99 18.31
N TRP A 369 12.55 31.68 17.48
CA TRP A 369 13.03 32.34 16.27
C TRP A 369 14.17 33.30 16.60
N ILE A 370 15.23 33.25 15.79
CA ILE A 370 16.35 34.19 15.89
C ILE A 370 16.56 34.79 14.50
N ASP A 371 16.18 36.06 14.35
CA ASP A 371 16.25 36.79 13.09
C ASP A 371 17.67 36.81 12.49
N THR A 372 18.68 36.91 13.35
CA THR A 372 20.08 36.86 12.93
C THR A 372 20.54 35.47 12.48
N ILE A 373 19.75 34.41 12.65
CA ILE A 373 20.04 33.05 12.15
C ILE A 373 19.37 32.81 10.80
N ALA A 374 18.11 33.23 10.65
CA ALA A 374 17.38 33.23 9.39
C ALA A 374 17.37 31.87 8.65
N ALA A 375 17.52 30.75 9.38
CA ALA A 375 17.61 29.40 8.83
C ALA A 375 16.45 28.52 9.32
N LEU A 376 15.99 27.62 8.44
CA LEU A 376 14.95 26.65 8.76
C LEU A 376 15.52 25.53 9.64
N PRO A 377 14.90 25.20 10.78
CA PRO A 377 15.37 24.10 11.63
C PRO A 377 15.06 22.74 10.99
N GLU A 378 15.96 21.79 11.21
CA GLU A 378 15.91 20.40 10.74
C GLU A 378 15.64 20.28 9.23
N VAL A 379 16.70 20.32 8.43
CA VAL A 379 16.66 19.97 7.01
C VAL A 379 17.75 18.95 6.76
N ASP A 380 17.35 17.70 6.56
CA ASP A 380 18.28 16.63 6.23
C ASP A 380 18.70 16.70 4.75
N TYR A 381 19.61 15.83 4.35
CA TYR A 381 19.96 15.68 2.94
C TYR A 381 19.85 14.23 2.45
N LEU A 382 19.75 14.09 1.14
CA LEU A 382 19.50 12.85 0.43
C LEU A 382 20.78 12.24 -0.09
N ILE A 383 20.84 10.91 -0.03
CA ILE A 383 21.70 10.10 -0.88
C ILE A 383 20.83 9.57 -2.03
N PRO A 384 20.93 10.14 -3.24
CA PRO A 384 20.12 9.73 -4.37
C PRO A 384 20.50 8.33 -4.85
N ALA A 385 19.51 7.56 -5.29
CA ALA A 385 19.71 6.29 -5.97
C ALA A 385 20.20 6.51 -7.40
N ALA A 386 20.78 5.47 -8.01
CA ALA A 386 21.10 5.49 -9.44
C ALA A 386 19.84 5.79 -10.28
N ASN A 387 20.00 6.58 -11.35
CA ASN A 387 18.92 7.04 -12.25
C ASN A 387 17.92 8.04 -11.64
N THR A 388 18.31 8.73 -10.57
CA THR A 388 17.52 9.80 -9.97
C THR A 388 18.06 11.16 -10.39
N GLU A 389 17.18 12.10 -10.74
CA GLU A 389 17.59 13.49 -11.02
C GLU A 389 17.56 14.31 -9.73
N VAL A 390 18.70 14.94 -9.39
CA VAL A 390 18.76 15.93 -8.33
C VAL A 390 18.17 17.25 -8.85
N MET A 391 17.14 17.75 -8.18
CA MET A 391 16.50 19.02 -8.52
C MET A 391 17.15 20.19 -7.79
N TYR A 392 17.39 20.02 -6.48
CA TYR A 392 17.92 21.06 -5.62
C TYR A 392 19.02 20.54 -4.69
N ARG A 393 19.96 21.44 -4.41
CA ARG A 393 21.03 21.29 -3.43
C ARG A 393 20.85 22.26 -2.27
N TYR A 394 21.30 21.84 -1.10
CA TYR A 394 21.28 22.59 0.13
C TYR A 394 22.10 23.87 -0.01
N ALA A 395 21.51 25.03 0.29
CA ALA A 395 22.23 26.29 0.44
C ALA A 395 22.44 26.58 1.93
N SER A 396 23.69 26.52 2.36
CA SER A 396 24.13 26.76 3.73
C SER A 396 24.49 28.22 3.93
N ARG A 397 24.10 28.76 5.08
CA ARG A 397 24.55 30.07 5.54
C ARG A 397 26.07 30.18 5.63
N TYR A 398 26.72 29.09 6.02
CA TYR A 398 28.17 29.04 6.28
C TYR A 398 28.95 28.44 5.10
N GLY A 399 28.27 28.13 3.99
CA GLY A 399 28.85 27.47 2.83
C GLY A 399 29.48 26.13 3.21
N THR A 400 30.65 25.82 2.64
CA THR A 400 31.32 24.53 2.83
C THR A 400 31.97 24.35 4.21
N SER A 401 31.92 25.35 5.09
CA SER A 401 32.62 25.34 6.39
C SER A 401 31.73 25.87 7.50
N HIS A 402 30.96 24.96 8.11
CA HIS A 402 30.15 25.28 9.28
C HIS A 402 31.04 25.58 10.51
N PHE A 403 30.67 26.60 11.30
CA PHE A 403 31.48 27.05 12.44
C PHE A 403 31.62 26.01 13.57
N LEU A 404 30.78 24.98 13.58
CA LEU A 404 30.83 23.84 14.51
C LEU A 404 31.69 22.67 14.01
N GLY A 405 32.22 22.73 12.78
CA GLY A 405 33.05 21.69 12.17
C GLY A 405 32.47 21.10 10.88
N GLU A 406 33.31 20.35 10.15
CA GLU A 406 33.00 19.78 8.83
C GLU A 406 31.80 18.82 8.83
N GLN A 407 31.56 18.12 9.95
CA GLN A 407 30.41 17.22 10.08
C GLN A 407 29.05 17.93 10.02
N TYR A 408 29.02 19.26 10.18
CA TYR A 408 27.82 20.10 10.05
C TYR A 408 27.78 20.89 8.74
N SER A 409 28.70 20.63 7.80
CA SER A 409 28.74 21.33 6.50
C SER A 409 27.86 20.61 5.47
N PHE A 410 26.68 21.17 5.20
CA PHE A 410 25.70 20.59 4.28
C PHE A 410 25.63 21.24 2.90
N GLU A 411 26.40 22.30 2.63
CA GLU A 411 26.42 23.00 1.33
C GLU A 411 26.56 22.03 0.15
N GLY A 412 25.68 22.19 -0.85
CA GLY A 412 25.72 21.41 -2.08
C GLY A 412 25.17 19.98 -1.96
N LYS A 413 24.76 19.54 -0.77
CA LYS A 413 24.15 18.20 -0.59
C LYS A 413 22.76 18.16 -1.23
N PRO A 414 22.35 17.06 -1.90
CA PRO A 414 21.02 16.96 -2.51
C PRO A 414 19.90 17.07 -1.46
N VAL A 415 18.88 17.88 -1.73
CA VAL A 415 17.72 18.07 -0.84
C VAL A 415 16.39 17.91 -1.58
N ALA A 416 16.43 17.81 -2.91
CA ALA A 416 15.26 17.48 -3.70
C ALA A 416 15.65 16.60 -4.88
N VAL A 417 14.84 15.60 -5.17
CA VAL A 417 15.01 14.68 -6.28
C VAL A 417 13.70 14.40 -6.98
N ARG A 418 13.79 13.93 -8.23
CA ARG A 418 12.65 13.36 -8.96
C ARG A 418 13.01 12.09 -9.70
N VAL A 419 11.99 11.25 -9.90
CA VAL A 419 12.07 9.99 -10.65
C VAL A 419 10.96 9.95 -11.67
N GLN A 420 11.29 9.47 -12.87
CA GLN A 420 10.33 9.20 -13.93
C GLN A 420 10.50 7.79 -14.45
N THR A 421 9.39 7.09 -14.55
CA THR A 421 9.27 5.81 -15.23
C THR A 421 8.17 5.89 -16.29
N PRO A 422 7.98 4.86 -17.12
CA PRO A 422 6.82 4.78 -18.02
C PRO A 422 5.47 4.68 -17.28
N VAL A 423 5.50 4.35 -15.97
CA VAL A 423 4.28 4.07 -15.18
C VAL A 423 3.93 5.24 -14.27
N PHE A 424 4.93 5.90 -13.68
CA PHE A 424 4.74 6.94 -12.69
C PHE A 424 5.84 8.01 -12.73
N ARG A 425 5.54 9.14 -12.10
CA ARG A 425 6.44 10.25 -11.82
C ARG A 425 6.35 10.58 -10.34
N THR A 426 7.49 10.78 -9.70
CA THR A 426 7.56 11.18 -8.29
C THR A 426 8.59 12.28 -8.05
N VAL A 427 8.32 13.07 -7.02
CA VAL A 427 9.20 14.10 -6.49
C VAL A 427 9.36 13.88 -4.99
N PHE A 428 10.57 14.00 -4.47
CA PHE A 428 10.86 13.93 -3.04
C PHE A 428 11.74 15.09 -2.60
N TRP A 429 11.26 15.90 -1.65
CA TRP A 429 11.95 17.06 -1.11
C TRP A 429 12.16 16.90 0.41
N MET A 430 13.33 17.32 0.88
CA MET A 430 13.72 17.40 2.30
C MET A 430 13.22 18.67 3.00
N PHE A 431 12.38 19.44 2.33
CA PHE A 431 11.84 20.70 2.82
C PHE A 431 10.42 20.89 2.29
N THR A 432 9.71 21.82 2.92
CA THR A 432 8.35 22.22 2.55
C THR A 432 8.37 23.64 1.96
N PRO A 433 7.39 24.01 1.13
CA PRO A 433 7.44 25.27 0.38
C PRO A 433 7.20 26.52 1.25
N TYR A 434 6.80 26.34 2.51
CA TYR A 434 6.20 27.39 3.32
C TYR A 434 7.12 28.53 3.76
N ALA A 435 8.42 28.23 3.88
CA ALA A 435 9.43 29.19 4.34
C ALA A 435 10.05 30.01 3.21
N PHE A 436 9.69 29.74 1.95
CA PHE A 436 10.28 30.40 0.79
C PHE A 436 9.46 31.62 0.33
N ASP A 437 10.04 32.39 -0.59
CA ASP A 437 9.33 33.45 -1.32
C ASP A 437 8.24 32.84 -2.22
N ASP A 438 6.97 33.22 -2.00
CA ASP A 438 5.83 32.70 -2.75
C ASP A 438 5.93 33.02 -4.26
N SER A 439 6.55 34.16 -4.62
CA SER A 439 6.70 34.56 -6.02
C SER A 439 7.68 33.68 -6.80
N LEU A 440 8.63 33.05 -6.09
CA LEU A 440 9.56 32.07 -6.64
C LEU A 440 9.02 30.65 -6.51
N MET A 441 8.26 30.37 -5.45
CA MET A 441 7.72 29.04 -5.18
C MET A 441 6.53 28.68 -6.08
N GLN A 442 5.62 29.61 -6.36
CA GLN A 442 4.45 29.32 -7.21
C GLN A 442 4.84 28.84 -8.63
N PRO A 443 5.83 29.44 -9.34
CA PRO A 443 6.33 28.89 -10.60
C PRO A 443 6.87 27.45 -10.50
N VAL A 444 7.52 27.11 -9.38
CA VAL A 444 8.01 25.75 -9.12
C VAL A 444 6.84 24.79 -8.91
N ILE A 445 5.86 25.17 -8.07
CA ILE A 445 4.64 24.39 -7.88
C ILE A 445 3.96 24.12 -9.22
N ASN A 446 3.77 25.16 -10.04
CA ASN A 446 3.15 25.01 -11.35
C ASN A 446 3.92 24.02 -12.22
N SER A 447 5.24 24.16 -12.29
CA SER A 447 6.09 23.33 -13.15
C SER A 447 6.17 21.88 -12.66
N VAL A 448 6.18 21.65 -11.34
CA VAL A 448 6.17 20.30 -10.76
C VAL A 448 4.80 19.65 -10.96
N LEU A 449 3.70 20.36 -10.71
CA LEU A 449 2.36 19.84 -10.90
C LEU A 449 2.03 19.61 -12.37
N ASP A 450 2.46 20.50 -13.28
CA ASP A 450 2.39 20.25 -14.71
C ASP A 450 3.14 18.97 -15.07
N TRP A 451 4.37 18.81 -14.59
CA TRP A 451 5.14 17.60 -14.87
C TRP A 451 4.52 16.32 -14.25
N LEU A 452 3.94 16.39 -13.07
CA LEU A 452 3.26 15.24 -12.45
C LEU A 452 1.89 14.96 -13.08
N HIS A 453 1.20 15.97 -13.58
CA HIS A 453 -0.13 15.83 -14.16
C HIS A 453 -0.11 15.58 -15.67
N ASP A 454 0.96 15.98 -16.38
CA ASP A 454 1.02 15.97 -17.83
C ASP A 454 0.76 14.58 -18.41
N SER A 455 -0.28 14.51 -19.23
CA SER A 455 -0.93 13.31 -19.75
C SER A 455 -0.14 12.65 -20.89
N THR A 456 1.18 12.75 -20.91
CA THR A 456 2.01 11.96 -21.84
C THR A 456 2.04 10.46 -21.48
N SER A 457 1.32 10.04 -20.45
CA SER A 457 0.80 8.68 -20.26
C SER A 457 -0.65 8.51 -20.75
N SER A 458 -1.08 9.25 -21.80
CA SER A 458 -2.32 9.03 -22.57
C SER A 458 -2.25 7.76 -23.42
N SER A 459 -1.90 6.69 -22.74
CA SER A 459 -2.38 5.34 -22.85
C SER A 459 -1.65 4.70 -21.68
N LEU A 460 -2.33 4.35 -20.59
CA LEU A 460 -2.06 3.02 -20.07
C LEU A 460 -2.19 2.17 -21.33
N PRO A 461 -1.10 1.63 -21.89
CA PRO A 461 -1.28 0.76 -23.02
C PRO A 461 -2.30 -0.27 -22.53
N SER A 462 -3.31 -0.56 -23.34
CA SER A 462 -4.09 -1.78 -23.21
C SER A 462 -3.12 -2.94 -23.47
N ASN A 463 -2.10 -3.04 -22.64
CA ASN A 463 -1.00 -3.97 -22.72
C ASN A 463 -1.39 -5.05 -21.72
N PRO A 464 -1.52 -6.29 -22.19
CA PRO A 464 -1.80 -7.45 -21.36
C PRO A 464 -0.56 -7.84 -20.52
N GLY A 465 0.23 -6.88 -20.04
CA GLY A 465 1.63 -7.09 -19.65
C GLY A 465 2.14 -6.39 -18.38
N TYR A 466 1.37 -5.53 -17.72
CA TYR A 466 1.70 -5.05 -16.38
C TYR A 466 0.47 -5.24 -15.49
N LYS A 467 0.44 -6.33 -14.70
CA LYS A 467 1.07 -6.41 -13.38
C LYS A 467 0.69 -5.19 -12.53
N ALA A 468 -0.59 -5.08 -12.22
CA ALA A 468 -0.94 -4.77 -10.85
C ALA A 468 -0.04 -5.62 -9.95
N LEU A 469 0.63 -5.01 -8.99
CA LEU A 469 1.29 -5.70 -7.88
C LEU A 469 0.24 -6.39 -6.98
N ASN A 470 -0.78 -7.01 -7.58
CA ASN A 470 -1.52 -8.11 -7.00
C ASN A 470 -0.61 -9.33 -7.09
N ARG A 471 0.56 -9.27 -6.44
CA ARG A 471 1.18 -10.51 -5.99
C ARG A 471 0.24 -11.01 -4.90
N VAL A 472 -0.80 -11.75 -5.32
CA VAL A 472 -1.39 -12.75 -4.46
C VAL A 472 -0.26 -13.76 -4.30
N GLU A 473 0.63 -13.52 -3.33
CA GLU A 473 1.18 -14.65 -2.62
C GLU A 473 -0.07 -15.31 -2.05
N ALA A 474 -0.51 -16.38 -2.71
CA ALA A 474 -1.24 -17.40 -1.99
C ALA A 474 -0.36 -17.66 -0.78
N ASP A 475 -0.82 -17.21 0.38
CA ASP A 475 -0.18 -17.53 1.63
C ASP A 475 0.11 -19.03 1.56
N ASN A 476 1.35 -19.43 1.84
CA ASN A 476 1.77 -20.83 1.77
C ASN A 476 0.96 -21.71 2.77
N SER A 477 -0.05 -21.15 3.44
CA SER A 477 -1.15 -21.86 4.07
C SER A 477 -2.07 -22.61 3.10
N LEU A 478 -1.99 -22.39 1.77
CA LEU A 478 -2.41 -23.41 0.80
C LEU A 478 -1.34 -24.51 0.73
N SER A 479 -1.03 -25.12 1.88
CA SER A 479 -0.41 -26.43 1.90
C SER A 479 -1.45 -27.42 1.41
N MET A 480 -1.51 -27.63 0.09
CA MET A 480 -2.00 -28.91 -0.40
C MET A 480 -0.94 -29.94 -0.03
N ASP A 481 -1.13 -30.56 1.13
CA ASP A 481 -0.47 -31.80 1.47
C ASP A 481 -0.71 -32.76 0.31
N ARG A 482 0.38 -33.14 -0.35
CA ARG A 482 0.37 -34.23 -1.31
C ARG A 482 0.15 -35.51 -0.52
N GLY A 483 -1.11 -35.81 -0.23
CA GLY A 483 -1.52 -37.17 0.12
C GLY A 483 -1.30 -38.05 -1.10
N GLU A 484 -0.49 -39.09 -0.90
CA GLU A 484 -0.15 -40.14 -1.87
C GLU A 484 -1.37 -40.78 -2.55
#